data_AF-A0A2E0UU80-F1
#
_entry.id   AF-A0A2E0UU80-F1
#
_cell.length_a   1.000
_cell.length_b   1.000
_cell.length_c   1.000
_cell.angle_alpha   90.00
_cell.angle_beta   90.00
_cell.angle_gamma   90.00
#
_symmetry.space_group_name_H-M   'P 1'
#
loop_
_entity.id
_entity.type
_entity.pdbx_description
1 polymer ?
#
loop_
_entity_poly.entity_id
_entity_poly.type
_entity_poly.pdbx_seq_one_letter_code
_entity_poly.pdbx_strand_id
1 'polypeptide(L)'
;MVLNALGFSSRALYLMPDYMRNKPVNVLIGPGLVAEDFNDDSMGRYLDAIYARGVTEVFAQVAARALRVYGIEHRFVHVDSSSFHLHGQYEVEEPDKEAVTITEGYSRDHRPDLKQVVVQLITSQRSSLPV
;
A
#
# COMPACT_ATOMS: atom_id res chain seq x y z
N MET A 1 -3.41 -2.89 -3.06
CA MET A 1 -2.37 -2.19 -2.27
C MET A 1 -1.72 -3.17 -1.30
N VAL A 2 -0.41 -3.46 -1.40
CA VAL A 2 0.28 -4.22 -0.34
C VAL A 2 0.41 -3.27 0.84
N LEU A 3 -0.60 -3.26 1.71
CA LEU A 3 -0.58 -2.51 2.95
C LEU A 3 0.65 -3.00 3.73
N ASN A 4 1.58 -2.09 4.02
CA ASN A 4 2.78 -2.39 4.77
C ASN A 4 2.39 -2.76 6.21
N ALA A 5 2.00 -4.02 6.42
CA ALA A 5 1.59 -4.59 7.69
C ALA A 5 2.73 -4.64 8.72
N LEU A 6 3.93 -4.21 8.32
CA LEU A 6 5.09 -4.13 9.20
C LEU A 6 5.17 -2.77 9.96
N GLY A 7 4.18 -1.88 9.79
CA GLY A 7 4.00 -0.70 10.63
C GLY A 7 4.83 0.54 10.23
N PHE A 8 5.41 0.54 9.03
CA PHE A 8 6.15 1.68 8.49
C PHE A 8 5.32 2.45 7.45
N SER A 9 4.10 2.85 7.81
CA SER A 9 3.22 3.65 6.95
C SER A 9 3.15 5.13 7.34
N SER A 10 3.79 5.53 8.44
CA SER A 10 3.69 6.88 9.03
C SER A 10 5.04 7.57 9.29
N ARG A 11 6.11 7.12 8.64
CA ARG A 11 7.47 7.68 8.79
C ARG A 11 8.00 8.19 7.46
N ALA A 12 8.86 9.20 7.53
CA ALA A 12 9.54 9.73 6.36
C ALA A 12 10.43 8.67 5.72
N LEU A 13 10.53 8.67 4.38
CA LEU A 13 11.27 7.65 3.63
C LEU A 13 12.75 7.55 4.01
N TYR A 14 13.39 8.66 4.38
CA TYR A 14 14.80 8.65 4.80
C TYR A 14 15.05 7.86 6.11
N LEU A 15 14.00 7.56 6.89
CA LEU A 15 14.08 6.72 8.10
C LEU A 15 13.96 5.22 7.80
N MET A 16 13.77 4.85 6.53
CA MET A 16 13.58 3.46 6.12
C MET A 16 14.80 2.57 6.41
N PRO A 17 16.06 3.02 6.26
CA PRO A 17 17.21 2.23 6.70
C PRO A 17 17.18 1.88 8.19
N ASP A 18 16.82 2.82 9.06
CA ASP A 18 16.73 2.56 10.50
C ASP A 18 15.63 1.56 10.84
N TYR A 19 14.52 1.61 10.10
CA TYR A 19 13.46 0.62 10.22
C TYR A 19 13.90 -0.78 9.75
N MET A 20 14.68 -0.87 8.68
CA MET A 20 15.19 -2.12 8.13
C MET A 20 16.35 -2.73 8.93
N ARG A 21 17.03 -1.93 9.76
CA ARG A 21 18.22 -2.36 10.54
C ARG A 21 17.97 -3.59 11.42
N ASN A 22 16.76 -3.75 11.93
CA ASN A 22 16.38 -4.90 12.75
C ASN A 22 15.53 -5.95 11.98
N LYS A 23 15.52 -5.89 10.65
CA LYS A 23 14.84 -6.85 9.78
C LYS A 23 15.87 -7.68 9.02
N PRO A 24 15.66 -9.00 8.85
CA PRO A 24 16.57 -9.85 8.10
C PRO A 24 16.38 -9.65 6.58
N VAL A 25 16.72 -8.45 6.07
CA VAL A 25 16.48 -8.04 4.68
C VAL A 25 17.21 -8.92 3.66
N ASN A 26 18.40 -9.42 4.02
CA ASN A 26 19.19 -10.33 3.19
C ASN A 26 18.50 -11.69 2.96
N VAL A 27 17.64 -12.11 3.89
CA VAL A 27 16.88 -13.37 3.80
C VAL A 27 15.48 -13.14 3.24
N LEU A 28 14.81 -12.08 3.67
CA LEU A 28 13.42 -11.81 3.31
C LEU A 28 13.25 -11.17 1.93
N ILE A 29 14.21 -10.34 1.52
CA ILE A 29 14.11 -9.54 0.29
C ILE A 29 15.07 -10.08 -0.76
N GLY A 30 16.36 -10.21 -0.42
CA GLY A 30 17.34 -10.72 -1.38
C GLY A 30 18.75 -10.79 -0.81
N PRO A 31 19.53 -11.82 -1.21
CA PRO A 31 20.89 -12.00 -0.70
C PRO A 31 21.78 -10.82 -1.07
N GLY A 32 22.60 -10.38 -0.12
CA GLY A 32 23.52 -9.25 -0.30
C GLY A 32 22.93 -7.88 0.00
N LEU A 33 21.61 -7.77 0.21
CA LEU A 33 20.98 -6.52 0.61
C LEU A 33 21.26 -6.20 2.08
N VAL A 34 21.49 -4.91 2.36
CA VAL A 34 21.63 -4.33 3.70
C VAL A 34 20.56 -3.26 3.93
N ALA A 35 20.39 -2.82 5.18
CA ALA A 35 19.36 -1.85 5.52
C ALA A 35 19.56 -0.50 4.81
N GLU A 36 20.82 -0.11 4.62
CA GLU A 36 21.26 1.12 3.96
C GLU A 36 20.86 1.19 2.46
N ASP A 37 20.62 0.04 1.82
CA ASP A 37 20.13 -0.02 0.44
C ASP A 37 18.69 0.52 0.28
N PHE A 38 17.93 0.54 1.39
CA PHE A 38 16.54 1.01 1.45
C PHE A 38 16.42 2.49 1.82
N ASN A 39 17.37 3.32 1.38
CA ASN A 39 17.30 4.78 1.53
C ASN A 39 16.18 5.41 0.70
N ASP A 40 15.92 6.70 0.94
CA ASP A 40 14.86 7.47 0.28
C ASP A 40 15.01 7.53 -1.25
N ASP A 41 16.22 7.64 -1.79
CA ASP A 41 16.44 7.62 -3.24
C ASP A 41 16.02 6.29 -3.88
N SER A 42 16.45 5.17 -3.27
CA SER A 42 16.08 3.82 -3.73
C SER A 42 14.58 3.57 -3.58
N MET A 43 14.00 3.98 -2.45
CA MET A 43 12.57 3.82 -2.17
C MET A 43 11.71 4.69 -3.08
N GLY A 44 12.11 5.94 -3.35
CA GLY A 44 11.44 6.83 -4.30
C GLY A 44 11.41 6.23 -5.71
N ARG A 45 12.58 5.82 -6.23
CA ARG A 45 12.67 5.14 -7.53
C ARG A 45 11.81 3.87 -7.60
N TYR A 46 11.71 3.13 -6.51
CA TYR A 46 10.85 1.95 -6.44
C TYR A 46 9.35 2.31 -6.50
N LEU A 47 8.92 3.36 -5.80
CA LEU A 47 7.54 3.84 -5.86
C LEU A 47 7.17 4.31 -7.27
N ASP A 48 8.06 5.06 -7.93
CA ASP A 48 7.88 5.49 -9.32
C ASP A 48 7.75 4.28 -10.27
N ALA A 49 8.59 3.27 -10.08
CA ALA A 49 8.55 2.04 -10.88
C ALA A 49 7.25 1.25 -10.68
N ILE A 50 6.71 1.21 -9.46
CA ILE A 50 5.40 0.58 -9.20
C ILE A 50 4.28 1.40 -9.85
N TYR A 51 4.31 2.73 -9.72
CA TYR A 51 3.31 3.60 -10.32
C TYR A 51 3.28 3.42 -11.84
N ALA A 52 4.44 3.48 -12.51
CA ALA A 52 4.57 3.29 -13.96
C ALA A 52 4.08 1.91 -14.44
N ARG A 53 4.13 0.89 -13.59
CA ARG A 53 3.67 -0.47 -13.92
C ARG A 53 2.17 -0.68 -13.64
N GLY A 54 1.54 0.21 -12.88
CA GLY A 54 0.16 0.06 -12.42
C GLY A 54 0.09 -0.59 -11.04
N VAL A 55 -0.29 0.21 -10.03
CA VAL A 55 -0.35 -0.22 -8.62
C VAL A 55 -1.38 -1.34 -8.42
N THR A 56 -2.51 -1.25 -9.13
CA THR A 56 -3.61 -2.22 -9.05
C THR A 56 -3.19 -3.57 -9.63
N GLU A 57 -2.53 -3.55 -10.78
CA GLU A 57 -2.06 -4.72 -11.51
C GLU A 57 -0.97 -5.46 -10.73
N VAL A 58 0.01 -4.71 -10.22
CA VAL A 58 1.07 -5.27 -9.37
C VAL A 58 0.46 -5.93 -8.14
N PHE A 59 -0.50 -5.26 -7.49
CA PHE A 59 -1.17 -5.82 -6.33
C PHE A 59 -1.96 -7.09 -6.65
N ALA A 60 -2.77 -7.08 -7.70
CA ALA A 60 -3.56 -8.24 -8.12
C ALA A 60 -2.66 -9.43 -8.45
N GLN A 61 -1.53 -9.20 -9.11
CA GLN A 61 -0.54 -10.25 -9.41
C GLN A 61 0.05 -10.86 -8.13
N VAL A 62 0.40 -10.02 -7.15
CA VAL A 62 0.93 -10.48 -5.85
C VAL A 62 -0.13 -11.26 -5.07
N ALA A 63 -1.35 -10.75 -4.97
CA ALA A 63 -2.46 -11.40 -4.29
C ALA A 63 -2.79 -12.77 -4.92
N ALA A 64 -2.99 -12.82 -6.24
CA ALA A 64 -3.25 -14.06 -6.96
C ALA A 64 -2.12 -15.09 -6.81
N ARG A 65 -0.85 -14.63 -6.80
CA ARG A 65 0.29 -15.51 -6.54
C ARG A 65 0.27 -16.04 -5.11
N ALA A 66 -0.02 -15.21 -4.11
CA ALA A 66 -0.11 -15.64 -2.73
C ALA A 66 -1.20 -16.70 -2.54
N LEU A 67 -2.40 -16.46 -3.06
CA LEU A 67 -3.51 -17.44 -3.02
C LEU A 67 -3.10 -18.79 -3.61
N ARG A 68 -2.38 -18.79 -4.73
CA ARG A 68 -1.88 -20.01 -5.38
C ARG A 68 -0.81 -20.71 -4.55
N VAL A 69 0.18 -19.97 -4.05
CA VAL A 69 1.30 -20.53 -3.26
C VAL A 69 0.80 -21.18 -1.98
N TYR A 70 -0.19 -20.59 -1.33
CA TYR A 70 -0.77 -21.11 -0.09
C TYR A 70 -1.98 -22.02 -0.29
N GLY A 71 -2.38 -22.31 -1.54
CA GLY A 71 -3.51 -23.20 -1.85
C GLY A 71 -4.86 -22.70 -1.32
N ILE A 72 -5.08 -21.39 -1.31
CA ILE A 72 -6.28 -20.78 -0.73
C ILE A 72 -7.39 -20.74 -1.77
N GLU A 73 -8.32 -21.68 -1.66
CA GLU A 73 -9.55 -21.70 -2.45
C GLU A 73 -10.56 -20.67 -1.93
N HIS A 74 -11.23 -19.99 -2.86
CA HIS A 74 -12.28 -19.03 -2.55
C HIS A 74 -13.44 -19.20 -3.53
N ARG A 75 -14.63 -19.43 -2.99
CA ARG A 75 -15.90 -19.49 -3.76
C ARG A 75 -16.71 -18.21 -3.61
N PHE A 76 -16.62 -17.60 -2.43
CA PHE A 76 -17.31 -16.37 -2.09
C PHE A 76 -16.28 -15.29 -1.74
N VAL A 77 -16.56 -14.08 -2.19
CA VAL A 77 -15.74 -12.90 -1.94
C VAL A 77 -16.59 -11.82 -1.29
N HIS A 78 -15.95 -11.01 -0.46
CA HIS A 78 -16.56 -9.83 0.14
C HIS A 78 -15.82 -8.60 -0.36
N VAL A 79 -16.60 -7.58 -0.69
CA VAL A 79 -16.08 -6.23 -0.91
C VAL A 79 -16.30 -5.47 0.38
N ASP A 80 -15.22 -4.93 0.93
CA ASP A 80 -15.31 -4.01 2.06
C ASP A 80 -14.66 -2.67 1.71
N SER A 81 -15.08 -1.62 2.40
CA SER A 81 -14.61 -0.25 2.21
C SER A 81 -14.01 0.28 3.50
N SER A 82 -12.78 0.78 3.42
CA SER A 82 -12.08 1.44 4.51
C SER A 82 -11.75 2.88 4.12
N SER A 83 -12.13 3.84 4.94
CA SER A 83 -11.77 5.25 4.78
C SER A 83 -10.46 5.53 5.50
N PHE A 84 -9.56 6.29 4.85
CA PHE A 84 -8.34 6.80 5.45
C PHE A 84 -8.41 8.31 5.53
N HIS A 85 -8.14 8.87 6.71
CA HIS A 85 -7.95 10.31 6.87
C HIS A 85 -6.51 10.69 6.55
N LEU A 86 -6.35 11.82 5.88
CA LEU A 86 -5.08 12.32 5.40
C LEU A 86 -4.84 13.75 5.89
N HIS A 87 -3.57 14.05 6.16
CA HIS A 87 -3.09 15.37 6.57
C HIS A 87 -2.04 15.84 5.57
N GLY A 88 -2.16 17.08 5.10
CA GLY A 88 -1.21 17.67 4.16
C GLY A 88 -1.86 18.51 3.07
N GLN A 89 -1.01 19.09 2.24
CA GLN A 89 -1.37 19.75 1.00
C GLN A 89 -1.41 18.69 -0.10
N TYR A 90 -2.60 18.41 -0.61
CA TYR A 90 -2.85 17.48 -1.71
C TYR A 90 -3.46 18.19 -2.93
N GLU A 91 -3.42 19.52 -2.92
CA GLU A 91 -3.81 20.33 -4.08
C GLU A 91 -2.77 20.13 -5.16
N VAL A 92 -3.23 19.73 -6.35
CA VAL A 92 -2.39 19.47 -7.52
C VAL A 92 -2.85 20.43 -8.61
N GLU A 93 -1.93 21.19 -9.20
CA GLU A 93 -2.26 22.18 -10.24
C GLU A 93 -2.88 21.51 -11.47
N GLU A 94 -2.34 20.36 -11.87
CA GLU A 94 -2.85 19.54 -12.97
C GLU A 94 -3.17 18.13 -12.47
N PRO A 95 -4.42 17.87 -12.01
CA PRO A 95 -4.79 16.56 -11.51
C PRO A 95 -4.84 15.54 -12.65
N ASP A 96 -4.21 14.39 -12.42
CA ASP A 96 -4.37 13.20 -13.25
C ASP A 96 -5.84 12.76 -13.20
N LYS A 97 -6.48 12.64 -14.38
CA LYS A 97 -7.90 12.27 -14.50
C LYS A 97 -8.16 10.82 -14.11
N GLU A 98 -7.14 9.97 -14.15
CA GLU A 98 -7.23 8.56 -13.76
C GLU A 98 -6.96 8.37 -12.26
N ALA A 99 -6.32 9.34 -11.61
CA ALA A 99 -6.01 9.29 -10.19
C ALA A 99 -7.19 9.77 -9.33
N VAL A 100 -7.29 9.22 -8.12
CA VAL A 100 -8.26 9.68 -7.12
C VAL A 100 -7.87 11.08 -6.62
N THR A 101 -8.83 11.99 -6.57
CA THR A 101 -8.63 13.30 -5.93
C THR A 101 -8.74 13.17 -4.42
N ILE A 102 -7.70 13.57 -3.71
CA ILE A 102 -7.68 13.56 -2.24
C ILE A 102 -8.36 14.84 -1.74
N THR A 103 -9.54 14.70 -1.13
CA THR A 103 -10.39 15.83 -0.73
C THR A 103 -11.26 15.49 0.48
N GLU A 104 -11.92 16.49 1.06
CA GLU A 104 -12.90 16.32 2.13
C GLU A 104 -14.17 15.61 1.64
N GLY A 105 -14.96 15.06 2.56
CA GLY A 105 -16.17 14.31 2.20
C GLY A 105 -16.93 13.78 3.41
N TYR A 106 -17.84 12.85 3.17
CA TYR A 106 -18.60 12.21 4.24
C TYR A 106 -17.72 11.31 5.10
N SER A 107 -17.53 11.66 6.38
CA SER A 107 -16.74 10.88 7.33
C SER A 107 -17.65 10.11 8.30
N ARG A 108 -17.59 8.77 8.27
CA ARG A 108 -18.27 7.90 9.27
C ARG A 108 -17.74 8.13 10.69
N ASP A 109 -16.48 8.52 10.81
CA ASP A 109 -15.83 8.82 12.10
C ASP A 109 -16.04 10.27 12.57
N HIS A 110 -17.01 10.99 11.99
CA HIS A 110 -17.37 12.36 12.38
C HIS A 110 -16.22 13.39 12.24
N ARG A 111 -15.33 13.19 11.25
CA ARG A 111 -14.22 14.11 10.90
C ARG A 111 -14.34 14.64 9.46
N PRO A 112 -15.41 15.39 9.12
CA PRO A 112 -15.59 15.95 7.78
C PRO A 112 -14.55 17.03 7.44
N ASP A 113 -13.82 17.52 8.45
CA ASP A 113 -12.74 18.49 8.32
C ASP A 113 -11.45 17.89 7.73
N LEU A 114 -11.32 16.56 7.71
CA LEU A 114 -10.14 15.89 7.18
C LEU A 114 -10.36 15.46 5.73
N LYS A 115 -9.30 15.63 4.93
CA LYS A 115 -9.20 15.01 3.61
C LYS A 115 -9.23 13.49 3.77
N GLN A 116 -9.82 12.81 2.80
CA GLN A 116 -10.01 11.38 2.87
C GLN A 116 -9.82 10.68 1.53
N VAL A 117 -9.49 9.39 1.62
CA VAL A 117 -9.59 8.44 0.50
C VAL A 117 -10.30 7.19 0.97
N VAL A 118 -11.06 6.56 0.07
CA VAL A 118 -11.75 5.31 0.35
C VAL A 118 -11.06 4.20 -0.44
N VAL A 119 -10.55 3.20 0.27
CA VAL A 119 -10.06 1.97 -0.34
C VAL A 119 -11.19 0.96 -0.32
N GLN A 120 -11.51 0.41 -1.49
CA GLN A 120 -12.36 -0.75 -1.62
C GLN A 120 -11.50 -1.95 -1.94
N LEU A 121 -11.71 -3.05 -1.22
CA LEU A 121 -10.91 -4.25 -1.39
C LEU A 121 -11.80 -5.48 -1.43
N ILE A 122 -11.52 -6.36 -2.40
CA ILE A 122 -12.13 -7.68 -2.49
C ILE A 122 -11.27 -8.65 -1.70
N THR A 123 -11.89 -9.40 -0.79
CA THR A 123 -11.21 -10.38 0.05
C THR A 123 -11.94 -11.71 0.05
N SER A 124 -11.19 -12.79 0.27
CA SER A 124 -11.77 -14.12 0.46
C SER A 124 -12.42 -14.21 1.84
N GLN A 125 -13.61 -14.79 1.90
CA GLN A 125 -14.39 -14.88 3.14
C GLN A 125 -13.66 -15.58 4.29
N ARG A 126 -12.96 -16.69 4.01
CA ARG A 126 -12.36 -17.54 5.05
C ARG A 126 -11.05 -17.00 5.60
N SER A 127 -10.24 -16.36 4.76
CA SER A 127 -8.87 -15.95 5.14
C SER A 127 -8.70 -14.44 5.25
N SER A 128 -9.71 -13.66 4.82
CA SER A 128 -9.63 -12.19 4.67
C SER A 128 -8.46 -11.74 3.79
N LEU A 129 -7.89 -12.65 3.01
CA LEU A 129 -6.81 -12.33 2.09
C LEU A 129 -7.36 -11.68 0.82
N PRO A 130 -6.68 -10.67 0.27
CA PRO A 130 -7.08 -10.03 -0.97
C PRO A 130 -7.17 -11.03 -2.12
N VAL A 131 -8.15 -10.84 -3.00
CA VAL A 131 -8.38 -11.63 -4.22
C VAL A 131 -8.19 -10.75 -5.44
#